data_AF-A0A150AG41-F1
#
_entry.id   AF-A0A150AG41-F1
#
_cell.length_a   1.000
_cell.length_b   1.000
_cell.length_c   1.000
_cell.angle_alpha   90.00
_cell.angle_beta   90.00
_cell.angle_gamma   90.00
#
_symmetry.space_group_name_H-M   'P 1'
#
loop_
_entity.id
_entity.type
_entity.pdbx_description
1 polymer ?
#
loop_
_entity_poly.entity_id
_entity_poly.type
_entity_poly.pdbx_seq_one_letter_code
_entity_poly.pdbx_strand_id
1 'polypeptide(L)'
;MTKFTQTDLQTLAEGDVHVISASLYAMEKGFVINKLGTGIVSDALSNLAMGIGKKRIDNVQEHHDYFADIEMEYNFYKQLDNQTVDIHGKKVKYKIVHGYHELQNIEQEQKDLITIYIVLSIEGMHALNTGLYGEDSKCDEAEVLSNLDKIKNWDHPIFFVTLAHHFWNELCGHAPSLSGIVGWGTNQEYGLTASITPIGYKVIDKLLDNSSNRRTLIDIKHMNNISRKAYYRHLSTNYAEENIPLIVSHGALNGLRSHEEPINDNYTGSQFLAEEINFYDDEILKIVESGGIFCFQLDERRLIDSPKNIKKGLTKHKMKFNQSQLLWKQIQHFVEILDTNGYSNVWDNMGIGSDFDGVVNPLNGFWTGEEYESLAEYLTQHASDYLNSDLCNLKEVNRIAPSKAIDKIFRSNALRFMKLNFSTADKKRFDETLLV
;
A
#
# COMPACT_ATOMS: atom_id res chain seq x y z
N MET A 1 -16.94 2.06 7.36
CA MET A 1 -15.74 2.35 8.19
C MET A 1 -15.81 1.48 9.41
N THR A 2 -14.84 0.60 9.52
CA THR A 2 -14.62 -0.33 10.63
C THR A 2 -14.12 0.45 11.87
N LYS A 3 -14.48 -0.05 13.06
CA LYS A 3 -14.05 0.52 14.37
C LYS A 3 -13.32 -0.50 15.24
N PHE A 4 -12.89 -1.59 14.62
CA PHE A 4 -12.17 -2.69 15.24
C PHE A 4 -10.87 -2.89 14.47
N THR A 5 -9.86 -3.40 15.15
CA THR A 5 -8.56 -3.71 14.55
C THR A 5 -8.72 -4.82 13.51
N GLN A 6 -8.07 -4.66 12.36
CA GLN A 6 -8.17 -5.55 11.21
C GLN A 6 -6.91 -6.40 11.02
N THR A 7 -5.76 -5.99 11.56
CA THR A 7 -4.46 -6.64 11.34
C THR A 7 -3.58 -6.74 12.58
N ASP A 8 -4.16 -6.91 13.77
CA ASP A 8 -3.33 -7.30 14.91
C ASP A 8 -2.65 -8.67 14.65
N LEU A 9 -1.51 -8.88 15.33
CA LEU A 9 -0.66 -10.04 15.07
C LEU A 9 -1.33 -11.37 15.39
N GLN A 10 -2.34 -11.40 16.28
CA GLN A 10 -3.10 -12.61 16.51
C GLN A 10 -3.99 -12.91 15.30
N THR A 11 -4.75 -11.92 14.84
CA THR A 11 -5.58 -12.03 13.63
C THR A 11 -4.78 -12.45 12.40
N LEU A 12 -3.59 -11.88 12.21
CA LEU A 12 -2.71 -12.26 11.10
C LEU A 12 -2.21 -13.71 11.20
N ALA A 13 -1.87 -14.16 12.42
CA ALA A 13 -1.46 -15.56 12.65
C ALA A 13 -2.62 -16.54 12.43
N GLU A 14 -3.86 -16.15 12.77
CA GLU A 14 -5.06 -16.95 12.52
C GLU A 14 -5.41 -17.03 11.02
N GLY A 15 -5.11 -15.98 10.25
CA GLY A 15 -5.28 -15.90 8.80
C GLY A 15 -4.13 -16.47 7.95
N ASP A 16 -3.17 -17.19 8.57
CA ASP A 16 -1.97 -17.74 7.92
C ASP A 16 -1.12 -16.69 7.17
N VAL A 17 -1.06 -15.46 7.70
CA VAL A 17 -0.25 -14.38 7.14
C VAL A 17 1.16 -14.42 7.70
N HIS A 18 2.16 -14.56 6.83
CA HIS A 18 3.56 -14.67 7.27
C HIS A 18 4.37 -13.42 7.04
N VAL A 19 4.06 -12.60 6.02
CA VAL A 19 4.82 -11.39 5.69
C VAL A 19 3.85 -10.25 5.45
N ILE A 20 4.08 -9.13 6.12
CA ILE A 20 3.34 -7.88 5.92
C ILE A 20 4.29 -6.72 5.62
N SER A 21 3.78 -5.71 4.92
CA SER A 21 4.34 -4.37 4.99
C SER A 21 3.55 -3.59 6.02
N ALA A 22 4.20 -3.17 7.11
CA ALA A 22 3.59 -2.28 8.09
C ALA A 22 4.02 -0.84 7.79
N SER A 23 3.05 0.01 7.47
CA SER A 23 3.33 1.42 7.21
C SER A 23 3.33 2.20 8.50
N LEU A 24 4.44 2.87 8.79
CA LEU A 24 4.49 3.90 9.80
C LEU A 24 3.77 5.13 9.26
N TYR A 25 2.94 5.76 10.09
CA TYR A 25 2.10 6.87 9.72
C TYR A 25 1.97 7.88 10.87
N ALA A 26 2.56 9.06 10.67
CA ALA A 26 2.27 10.21 11.51
C ALA A 26 0.88 10.75 11.12
N MET A 27 -0.10 10.68 12.02
CA MET A 27 -1.48 11.07 11.70
C MET A 27 -1.57 12.53 11.25
N GLU A 28 -2.02 12.78 10.01
CA GLU A 28 -2.13 14.14 9.47
C GLU A 28 -3.14 15.00 10.24
N LYS A 29 -2.75 16.21 10.64
CA LYS A 29 -3.60 17.16 11.37
C LYS A 29 -4.89 17.49 10.64
N GLY A 30 -4.91 17.42 9.31
CA GLY A 30 -6.10 17.64 8.48
C GLY A 30 -7.28 16.72 8.81
N PHE A 31 -7.05 15.57 9.46
CA PHE A 31 -8.10 14.68 9.96
C PHE A 31 -8.82 15.17 11.22
N VAL A 32 -8.16 16.00 12.04
CA VAL A 32 -8.68 16.44 13.35
C VAL A 32 -8.80 17.96 13.46
N ILE A 33 -8.21 18.72 12.52
CA ILE A 33 -8.40 20.16 12.35
C ILE A 33 -9.21 20.35 11.08
N ASN A 34 -10.53 20.47 11.24
CA ASN A 34 -11.46 20.51 10.12
C ASN A 34 -12.09 21.90 9.90
N LYS A 35 -12.87 22.01 8.82
CA LYS A 35 -13.66 23.20 8.46
C LYS A 35 -14.64 23.65 9.57
N LEU A 36 -14.89 22.82 10.60
CA LEU A 36 -15.74 23.14 11.75
C LEU A 36 -14.94 23.62 12.98
N GLY A 37 -13.61 23.67 12.91
CA GLY A 37 -12.71 24.07 14.01
C GLY A 37 -12.38 22.93 15.00
N THR A 38 -12.07 23.28 16.24
CA THR A 38 -11.54 22.36 17.29
C THR A 38 -12.52 22.22 18.48
N GLY A 39 -13.74 21.72 18.23
CA GLY A 39 -14.79 21.58 19.25
C GLY A 39 -15.51 20.23 19.26
N ILE A 40 -16.44 20.02 20.21
CA ILE A 40 -17.12 18.74 20.48
C ILE A 40 -17.74 18.06 19.23
N VAL A 41 -18.24 18.84 18.27
CA VAL A 41 -18.84 18.31 17.03
C VAL A 41 -17.76 17.82 16.04
N SER A 42 -16.62 18.51 15.99
CA SER A 42 -15.43 18.11 15.24
C SER A 42 -14.84 16.83 15.83
N ASP A 43 -14.68 16.78 17.15
CA ASP A 43 -14.19 15.59 17.86
C ASP A 43 -15.14 14.40 17.70
N ALA A 44 -16.47 14.62 17.72
CA ALA A 44 -17.44 13.55 17.51
C ALA A 44 -17.38 12.97 16.09
N LEU A 45 -17.13 13.80 15.06
CA LEU A 45 -16.93 13.35 13.69
C LEU A 45 -15.63 12.57 13.52
N SER A 46 -14.53 13.04 14.11
CA SER A 46 -13.23 12.35 14.07
C SER A 46 -13.25 11.03 14.89
N ASN A 47 -13.86 11.01 16.07
CA ASN A 47 -14.09 9.78 16.85
C ASN A 47 -15.02 8.79 16.12
N LEU A 48 -16.05 9.29 15.43
CA LEU A 48 -16.99 8.47 14.67
C LEU A 48 -16.37 7.89 13.40
N ALA A 49 -15.50 8.65 12.74
CA ALA A 49 -14.89 8.28 11.48
C ALA A 49 -13.66 7.36 11.63
N MET A 50 -12.82 7.58 12.63
CA MET A 50 -11.49 6.95 12.70
C MET A 50 -11.30 6.01 13.91
N GLY A 51 -12.24 5.98 14.86
CA GLY A 51 -12.10 5.13 16.06
C GLY A 51 -10.96 5.55 17.01
N ILE A 52 -10.36 6.72 16.80
CA ILE A 52 -9.23 7.23 17.59
C ILE A 52 -9.76 7.89 18.86
N GLY A 53 -9.17 7.57 20.02
CA GLY A 53 -9.60 8.12 21.29
C GLY A 53 -9.24 9.61 21.46
N LYS A 54 -10.09 10.35 22.20
CA LYS A 54 -9.94 11.80 22.44
C LYS A 54 -8.52 12.25 22.78
N LYS A 55 -7.81 11.55 23.68
CA LYS A 55 -6.43 11.94 24.06
C LYS A 55 -5.47 12.00 22.88
N ARG A 56 -5.62 11.09 21.91
CA ARG A 56 -4.78 11.10 20.70
C ARG A 56 -5.23 12.20 19.74
N ILE A 57 -6.54 12.47 19.64
CA ILE A 57 -7.06 13.62 18.88
C ILE A 57 -6.47 14.93 19.43
N ASP A 58 -6.56 15.16 20.74
CA ASP A 58 -6.01 16.35 21.40
C ASP A 58 -4.50 16.46 21.12
N ASN A 59 -3.75 15.36 21.26
CA ASN A 59 -2.32 15.33 20.95
C ASN A 59 -2.02 15.70 19.48
N VAL A 60 -2.78 15.15 18.52
CA VAL A 60 -2.60 15.46 17.08
C VAL A 60 -3.11 16.87 16.74
N GLN A 61 -4.01 17.48 17.52
CA GLN A 61 -4.35 18.89 17.31
C GLN A 61 -3.21 19.82 17.81
N GLU A 62 -2.59 19.46 18.94
CA GLU A 62 -1.58 20.29 19.62
C GLU A 62 -0.15 20.09 19.11
N HIS A 63 0.20 18.92 18.55
CA HIS A 63 1.59 18.68 18.16
C HIS A 63 2.06 19.59 17.01
N HIS A 64 3.37 19.84 17.00
CA HIS A 64 4.08 20.66 16.01
C HIS A 64 5.24 19.90 15.37
N ASP A 65 5.20 18.58 15.48
CA ASP A 65 6.28 17.69 15.06
C ASP A 65 5.69 16.36 14.60
N TYR A 66 5.57 16.15 13.28
CA TYR A 66 5.19 14.84 12.74
C TYR A 66 6.30 13.81 12.90
N PHE A 67 7.56 14.26 12.95
CA PHE A 67 8.71 13.37 13.03
C PHE A 67 8.80 12.69 14.40
N ALA A 68 8.48 13.42 15.48
CA ALA A 68 8.37 12.82 16.81
C ALA A 68 7.29 11.72 16.87
N ASP A 69 6.18 11.89 16.14
CA ASP A 69 5.12 10.89 16.05
C ASP A 69 5.56 9.63 15.30
N ILE A 70 6.28 9.77 14.17
CA ILE A 70 6.81 8.61 13.43
C ILE A 70 7.87 7.85 14.25
N GLU A 71 8.70 8.58 15.01
CA GLU A 71 9.67 7.97 15.93
C GLU A 71 8.98 7.20 17.07
N MET A 72 7.86 7.71 17.59
CA MET A 72 7.08 7.02 18.61
C MET A 72 6.52 5.69 18.08
N GLU A 73 5.99 5.69 16.87
CA GLU A 73 5.45 4.48 16.24
C GLU A 73 6.55 3.47 15.89
N TYR A 74 7.67 3.93 15.34
CA TYR A 74 8.83 3.07 15.09
C TYR A 74 9.30 2.40 16.39
N ASN A 75 9.40 3.15 17.48
CA ASN A 75 9.77 2.61 18.78
C ASN A 75 8.71 1.66 19.36
N PHE A 76 7.42 1.89 19.10
CA PHE A 76 6.34 0.98 19.50
C PHE A 76 6.52 -0.40 18.86
N TYR A 77 6.75 -0.46 17.55
CA TYR A 77 7.02 -1.73 16.86
C TYR A 77 8.26 -2.45 17.42
N LYS A 78 9.28 -1.74 17.90
CA LYS A 78 10.48 -2.36 18.48
C LYS A 78 10.27 -2.99 19.86
N GLN A 79 9.22 -2.65 20.60
CA GLN A 79 9.08 -3.05 22.02
C GLN A 79 9.04 -4.57 22.23
N LEU A 80 8.41 -5.30 21.31
CA LEU A 80 8.23 -6.76 21.37
C LEU A 80 8.84 -7.46 20.16
N ASP A 81 9.76 -6.79 19.45
CA ASP A 81 10.41 -7.37 18.28
C ASP A 81 11.12 -8.69 18.65
N ASN A 82 10.84 -9.72 17.84
CA ASN A 82 11.35 -11.08 17.97
C ASN A 82 11.07 -11.73 19.35
N GLN A 83 10.08 -11.24 20.10
CA GLN A 83 9.62 -11.85 21.35
C GLN A 83 8.57 -12.92 21.08
N THR A 84 8.78 -14.12 21.63
CA THR A 84 7.78 -15.20 21.56
C THR A 84 6.75 -15.06 22.67
N VAL A 85 5.48 -15.13 22.29
CA VAL A 85 4.33 -15.16 23.21
C VAL A 85 3.49 -16.41 22.94
N ASP A 86 2.71 -16.83 23.94
CA ASP A 86 1.75 -17.92 23.81
C ASP A 86 0.35 -17.33 23.63
N ILE A 87 -0.30 -17.68 22.52
CA ILE A 87 -1.68 -17.31 22.23
C ILE A 87 -2.46 -18.61 22.03
N HIS A 88 -3.34 -18.93 22.98
CA HIS A 88 -4.19 -20.12 22.95
C HIS A 88 -3.42 -21.43 22.73
N GLY A 89 -2.22 -21.57 23.31
CA GLY A 89 -1.37 -22.75 23.18
C GLY A 89 -0.55 -22.80 21.88
N LYS A 90 -0.59 -21.75 21.06
CA LYS A 90 0.28 -21.55 19.90
C LYS A 90 1.37 -20.56 20.25
N LYS A 91 2.63 -20.92 19.99
CA LYS A 91 3.74 -19.99 20.06
C LYS A 91 3.72 -19.10 18.84
N VAL A 92 3.68 -17.80 19.05
CA VAL A 92 3.74 -16.79 18.00
C VAL A 92 4.80 -15.74 18.32
N LYS A 93 5.34 -15.12 17.28
CA LYS A 93 6.17 -13.91 17.39
C LYS A 93 5.98 -13.05 16.14
N TYR A 94 6.42 -11.80 16.21
CA TYR A 94 6.74 -11.04 15.02
C TYR A 94 8.22 -10.70 14.97
N LYS A 95 8.71 -10.39 13.78
CA LYS A 95 10.09 -9.96 13.55
C LYS A 95 10.10 -8.82 12.54
N ILE A 96 10.64 -7.67 12.92
CA ILE A 96 10.92 -6.59 11.98
C ILE A 96 12.17 -6.98 11.20
N VAL A 97 12.04 -7.08 9.87
CA VAL A 97 13.13 -7.61 9.04
C VAL A 97 14.06 -6.51 8.55
N HIS A 98 15.35 -6.85 8.48
CA HIS A 98 16.37 -5.98 7.91
C HIS A 98 16.43 -6.11 6.39
N GLY A 99 16.02 -7.24 5.81
CA GLY A 99 16.14 -7.46 4.37
C GLY A 99 15.55 -8.80 3.95
N TYR A 100 15.45 -9.03 2.64
CA TYR A 100 14.89 -10.27 2.10
C TYR A 100 15.64 -11.53 2.53
N HIS A 101 16.92 -11.44 2.90
CA HIS A 101 17.69 -12.60 3.35
C HIS A 101 17.05 -13.28 4.58
N GLU A 102 16.34 -12.54 5.43
CA GLU A 102 15.64 -13.07 6.60
C GLU A 102 14.30 -13.74 6.24
N LEU A 103 13.85 -13.62 4.99
CA LEU A 103 12.61 -14.21 4.48
C LEU A 103 12.84 -15.52 3.70
N GLN A 104 14.10 -15.97 3.55
CA GLN A 104 14.43 -17.09 2.67
C GLN A 104 13.95 -18.46 3.19
N ASN A 105 13.75 -18.60 4.50
CA ASN A 105 13.43 -19.86 5.16
C ASN A 105 12.06 -19.89 5.84
N ILE A 106 11.13 -19.00 5.44
CA ILE A 106 9.79 -18.87 6.05
C ILE A 106 9.15 -20.25 6.25
N GLU A 107 9.03 -21.07 5.20
CA GLU A 107 8.36 -22.39 5.28
C GLU A 107 8.95 -23.34 6.32
N GLN A 108 10.25 -23.25 6.63
CA GLN A 108 10.90 -24.08 7.64
C GLN A 108 10.65 -23.55 9.06
N GLU A 109 10.64 -22.23 9.21
CA GLU A 109 10.53 -21.55 10.51
C GLU A 109 9.11 -21.59 11.09
N GLN A 110 8.08 -21.78 10.24
CA GLN A 110 6.67 -21.79 10.67
C GLN A 110 6.20 -23.08 11.36
N LYS A 111 7.03 -24.14 11.46
CA LYS A 111 6.56 -25.47 11.93
C LYS A 111 6.17 -25.52 13.41
N ASP A 112 6.95 -24.90 14.28
CA ASP A 112 6.77 -24.95 15.74
C ASP A 112 6.49 -23.56 16.35
N LEU A 113 6.58 -22.51 15.53
CA LEU A 113 6.49 -21.11 15.93
C LEU A 113 5.95 -20.29 14.75
N ILE A 114 4.76 -19.71 14.92
CA ILE A 114 4.22 -18.80 13.90
C ILE A 114 5.00 -17.50 13.97
N THR A 115 5.62 -17.10 12.87
CA THR A 115 6.39 -15.85 12.77
C THR A 115 5.76 -14.93 11.74
N ILE A 116 5.39 -13.72 12.16
CA ILE A 116 4.97 -12.65 11.26
C ILE A 116 6.17 -11.75 10.99
N TYR A 117 6.64 -11.74 9.75
CA TYR A 117 7.73 -10.87 9.32
C TYR A 117 7.18 -9.51 8.88
N ILE A 118 7.71 -8.45 9.49
CA ILE A 118 7.28 -7.07 9.26
C ILE A 118 8.35 -6.36 8.43
N VAL A 119 7.99 -6.00 7.21
CA VAL A 119 8.75 -5.06 6.37
C VAL A 119 8.21 -3.66 6.65
N LEU A 120 9.07 -2.70 6.99
CA LEU A 120 8.61 -1.34 7.31
C LEU A 120 8.50 -0.48 6.04
N SER A 121 7.41 0.27 5.95
CA SER A 121 7.20 1.38 5.01
C SER A 121 6.84 2.66 5.78
N ILE A 122 6.78 3.80 5.09
CA ILE A 122 6.19 5.04 5.63
C ILE A 122 5.13 5.52 4.64
N GLU A 123 3.93 5.86 5.12
CA GLU A 123 2.88 6.43 4.27
C GLU A 123 2.73 7.94 4.53
N GLY A 124 3.05 8.74 3.52
CA GLY A 124 3.04 10.19 3.62
C GLY A 124 4.33 10.75 4.22
N MET A 125 5.10 11.44 3.40
CA MET A 125 6.38 12.02 3.82
C MET A 125 6.24 13.38 4.51
N HIS A 126 5.02 13.81 4.87
CA HIS A 126 4.82 14.82 5.92
C HIS A 126 5.46 14.37 7.25
N ALA A 127 5.71 13.06 7.41
CA ALA A 127 6.55 12.48 8.46
C ALA A 127 7.95 13.14 8.59
N LEU A 128 8.47 13.80 7.55
CA LEU A 128 9.71 14.61 7.63
C LEU A 128 9.52 15.98 8.28
N ASN A 129 8.37 16.20 8.91
CA ASN A 129 7.93 17.44 9.52
C ASN A 129 7.51 18.54 8.53
N THR A 130 6.82 18.16 7.45
CA THR A 130 6.29 19.09 6.44
C THR A 130 4.77 19.09 6.43
N GLY A 131 4.14 20.14 5.87
CA GLY A 131 2.67 20.21 5.70
C GLY A 131 1.86 20.40 6.99
N LEU A 132 2.52 20.64 8.14
CA LEU A 132 1.88 20.78 9.46
C LEU A 132 0.73 21.79 9.50
N TYR A 133 0.80 22.85 8.70
CA TYR A 133 -0.13 23.98 8.71
C TYR A 133 -0.87 24.13 7.37
N GLY A 134 -0.97 23.06 6.57
CA GLY A 134 -1.63 23.12 5.26
C GLY A 134 -0.96 24.15 4.35
N GLU A 135 -1.74 25.10 3.80
CA GLU A 135 -1.25 26.14 2.90
C GLU A 135 -0.24 27.11 3.53
N ASP A 136 -0.32 27.31 4.84
CA ASP A 136 0.55 28.23 5.60
C ASP A 136 1.87 27.56 6.02
N SER A 137 2.04 26.27 5.69
CA SER A 137 3.27 25.54 5.99
C SER A 137 4.47 26.20 5.33
N LYS A 138 5.61 26.17 6.04
CA LYS A 138 6.88 26.70 5.57
C LYS A 138 7.95 25.65 5.78
N CYS A 139 8.20 24.88 4.74
CA CYS A 139 9.17 23.80 4.73
C CYS A 139 10.57 24.32 5.12
N ASP A 140 11.17 23.73 6.15
CA ASP A 140 12.58 23.89 6.48
C ASP A 140 13.39 22.77 5.82
N GLU A 141 14.09 23.09 4.74
CA GLU A 141 14.88 22.11 3.99
C GLU A 141 15.94 21.41 4.86
N ALA A 142 16.59 22.13 5.77
CA ALA A 142 17.65 21.56 6.60
C ALA A 142 17.05 20.54 7.59
N GLU A 143 15.89 20.85 8.17
CA GLU A 143 15.16 19.93 9.04
C GLU A 143 14.71 18.68 8.29
N VAL A 144 14.08 18.84 7.12
CA VAL A 144 13.57 17.74 6.28
C VAL A 144 14.70 16.77 5.93
N LEU A 145 15.83 17.29 5.44
CA LEU A 145 16.95 16.44 5.04
C LEU A 145 17.64 15.77 6.25
N SER A 146 17.71 16.47 7.39
CA SER A 146 18.22 15.92 8.66
C SER A 146 17.34 14.80 9.20
N ASN A 147 16.01 14.97 9.19
CA ASN A 147 15.07 13.94 9.60
C ASN A 147 15.12 12.73 8.67
N LEU A 148 15.26 12.95 7.35
CA LEU A 148 15.45 11.87 6.39
C LEU A 148 16.78 11.12 6.61
N ASP A 149 17.85 11.82 6.99
CA ASP A 149 19.10 11.18 7.40
C ASP A 149 18.93 10.28 8.63
N LYS A 150 18.12 10.68 9.62
CA LYS A 150 17.81 9.82 10.77
C LYS A 150 17.06 8.55 10.34
N ILE A 151 16.03 8.68 9.49
CA ILE A 151 15.26 7.53 8.97
C ILE A 151 16.17 6.55 8.22
N LYS A 152 17.01 7.06 7.31
CA LYS A 152 17.95 6.21 6.56
C LYS A 152 18.99 5.52 7.45
N ASN A 153 19.21 6.03 8.67
CA ASN A 153 20.12 5.44 9.65
C ASN A 153 19.42 4.61 10.74
N TRP A 154 18.10 4.45 10.70
CA TRP A 154 17.40 3.52 11.58
C TRP A 154 17.93 2.09 11.43
N ASP A 155 17.78 1.31 12.50
CA ASP A 155 18.29 -0.07 12.59
C ASP A 155 17.59 -0.99 11.59
N HIS A 156 16.27 -0.88 11.52
CA HIS A 156 15.45 -1.52 10.51
C HIS A 156 15.23 -0.53 9.34
N PRO A 157 15.62 -0.88 8.11
CA PRO A 157 15.44 -0.02 6.95
C PRO A 157 13.96 0.13 6.58
N ILE A 158 13.62 1.30 6.05
CA ILE A 158 12.35 1.54 5.37
C ILE A 158 12.48 1.06 3.92
N PHE A 159 11.66 0.09 3.53
CA PHE A 159 11.72 -0.53 2.20
C PHE A 159 11.20 0.41 1.11
N PHE A 160 10.04 1.02 1.35
CA PHE A 160 9.47 2.03 0.46
C PHE A 160 8.71 3.08 1.26
N VAL A 161 8.49 4.24 0.64
CA VAL A 161 7.64 5.30 1.19
C VAL A 161 6.62 5.78 0.18
N THR A 162 5.40 6.03 0.63
CA THR A 162 4.42 6.80 -0.12
C THR A 162 4.73 8.28 0.06
N LEU A 163 5.07 8.98 -1.03
CA LEU A 163 5.52 10.39 -0.90
C LEU A 163 4.37 11.32 -0.49
N ALA A 164 3.17 11.10 -1.02
CA ALA A 164 1.94 11.84 -0.72
C ALA A 164 1.00 11.03 0.18
N HIS A 165 0.01 11.68 0.79
CA HIS A 165 -1.10 11.00 1.45
C HIS A 165 -2.41 11.79 1.23
N HIS A 166 -3.15 12.13 2.28
CA HIS A 166 -4.45 12.78 2.12
C HIS A 166 -4.38 14.30 2.03
N PHE A 167 -3.32 14.95 2.51
CA PHE A 167 -3.22 16.41 2.53
C PHE A 167 -1.91 16.91 1.90
N TRP A 168 -1.86 18.22 1.65
CA TRP A 168 -0.65 18.89 1.16
C TRP A 168 0.50 18.74 2.15
N ASN A 169 1.64 18.25 1.66
CA ASN A 169 2.83 18.02 2.47
C ASN A 169 4.08 18.80 2.03
N GLU A 170 3.93 19.79 1.14
CA GLU A 170 5.04 20.60 0.60
C GLU A 170 6.05 19.85 -0.30
N LEU A 171 5.94 18.52 -0.44
CA LEU A 171 6.85 17.70 -1.24
C LEU A 171 6.29 17.37 -2.62
N CYS A 172 5.01 17.02 -2.72
CA CYS A 172 4.36 16.73 -4.00
C CYS A 172 2.83 16.91 -3.93
N GLY A 173 2.19 16.98 -5.10
CA GLY A 173 0.74 17.04 -5.19
C GLY A 173 0.09 15.67 -4.94
N HIS A 174 -1.07 15.70 -4.30
CA HIS A 174 -1.81 14.49 -3.93
C HIS A 174 -3.17 14.43 -4.63
N ALA A 175 -3.73 13.23 -4.78
CA ALA A 175 -5.05 12.98 -5.33
C ALA A 175 -6.13 13.14 -4.25
N PRO A 176 -7.35 13.61 -4.58
CA PRO A 176 -8.48 13.58 -3.68
C PRO A 176 -8.82 12.15 -3.27
N SER A 177 -9.01 11.93 -1.98
CA SER A 177 -9.07 10.57 -1.41
C SER A 177 -10.01 10.46 -0.21
N LEU A 178 -10.64 11.53 0.25
CA LEU A 178 -11.65 11.47 1.31
C LEU A 178 -13.03 11.78 0.70
N SER A 179 -14.00 10.92 0.98
CA SER A 179 -15.36 11.05 0.45
C SER A 179 -16.41 10.94 1.55
N GLY A 180 -17.67 11.24 1.20
CA GLY A 180 -18.79 11.20 2.15
C GLY A 180 -18.61 12.16 3.31
N ILE A 181 -18.93 11.70 4.53
CA ILE A 181 -18.90 12.53 5.75
C ILE A 181 -17.49 12.98 6.13
N VAL A 182 -16.47 12.16 5.85
CA VAL A 182 -15.07 12.48 6.12
C VAL A 182 -14.57 13.53 5.13
N GLY A 183 -14.87 13.36 3.84
CA GLY A 183 -14.56 14.37 2.82
C GLY A 183 -15.23 15.72 3.10
N TRP A 184 -16.51 15.71 3.52
CA TRP A 184 -17.21 16.94 3.92
C TRP A 184 -16.55 17.62 5.13
N GLY A 185 -16.07 16.82 6.09
CA GLY A 185 -15.43 17.29 7.30
C GLY A 185 -13.94 17.54 7.17
N THR A 186 -13.32 17.54 6.00
CA THR A 186 -11.87 17.76 5.85
C THR A 186 -11.60 18.76 4.72
N ASN A 187 -10.36 19.26 4.62
CA ASN A 187 -9.95 20.14 3.54
C ASN A 187 -8.76 19.57 2.76
N GLN A 188 -9.03 18.97 1.60
CA GLN A 188 -8.04 18.41 0.68
C GLN A 188 -7.69 19.37 -0.48
N GLU A 189 -8.16 20.62 -0.48
CA GLU A 189 -8.10 21.49 -1.68
C GLU A 189 -6.67 21.93 -2.04
N TYR A 190 -5.76 21.98 -1.07
CA TYR A 190 -4.38 22.42 -1.29
C TYR A 190 -3.53 21.31 -1.91
N GLY A 191 -2.73 21.66 -2.91
CA GLY A 191 -1.79 20.73 -3.52
C GLY A 191 -2.37 19.76 -4.56
N LEU A 192 -3.69 19.77 -4.79
CA LEU A 192 -4.34 18.86 -5.76
C LEU A 192 -3.83 18.99 -7.20
N THR A 193 -3.35 20.18 -7.58
CA THR A 193 -2.81 20.46 -8.93
C THR A 193 -1.31 20.69 -8.92
N ALA A 194 -0.65 20.51 -7.77
CA ALA A 194 0.79 20.66 -7.66
C ALA A 194 1.51 19.47 -8.32
N SER A 195 2.74 19.74 -8.77
CA SER A 195 3.70 18.70 -9.15
C SER A 195 4.62 18.37 -7.96
N ILE A 196 5.64 17.54 -8.17
CA ILE A 196 6.74 17.38 -7.23
C ILE A 196 7.50 18.70 -7.10
N THR A 197 7.70 19.16 -5.86
CA THR A 197 8.38 20.42 -5.57
C THR A 197 9.91 20.26 -5.65
N PRO A 198 10.69 21.36 -5.70
CA PRO A 198 12.15 21.27 -5.69
C PRO A 198 12.71 20.50 -4.49
N ILE A 199 12.12 20.67 -3.31
CA ILE A 199 12.49 19.90 -2.12
C ILE A 199 12.00 18.45 -2.19
N GLY A 200 10.83 18.20 -2.78
CA GLY A 200 10.33 16.85 -3.07
C GLY A 200 11.32 16.03 -3.90
N TYR A 201 11.94 16.63 -4.93
CA TYR A 201 12.99 15.97 -5.71
C TYR A 201 14.24 15.65 -4.87
N LYS A 202 14.69 16.57 -4.00
CA LYS A 202 15.83 16.31 -3.09
C LYS A 202 15.54 15.14 -2.13
N VAL A 203 14.30 15.06 -1.63
CA VAL A 203 13.83 13.95 -0.78
C VAL A 203 13.84 12.64 -1.57
N ILE A 204 13.25 12.63 -2.77
CA ILE A 204 13.26 11.46 -3.67
C ILE A 204 14.69 11.00 -3.96
N ASP A 205 15.58 11.91 -4.33
CA ASP A 205 16.96 11.57 -4.68
C ASP A 205 17.72 10.96 -3.49
N LYS A 206 17.50 11.52 -2.29
CA LYS A 206 18.12 10.99 -1.07
C LYS A 206 17.53 9.63 -0.66
N LEU A 207 16.24 9.38 -0.88
CA LEU A 207 15.61 8.06 -0.67
C LEU A 207 16.16 7.03 -1.65
N LEU A 208 16.25 7.39 -2.93
CA LEU A 208 16.72 6.52 -4.01
C LEU A 208 18.25 6.33 -4.02
N ASP A 209 19.02 7.18 -3.32
CA ASP A 209 20.46 6.97 -3.16
C ASP A 209 20.74 5.57 -2.58
N ASN A 210 21.51 4.80 -3.35
CA ASN A 210 21.88 3.43 -3.05
C ASN A 210 23.38 3.27 -2.77
N SER A 211 24.12 4.36 -2.55
CA SER A 211 25.55 4.36 -2.23
C SER A 211 25.92 3.45 -1.04
N SER A 212 24.99 3.27 -0.09
CA SER A 212 25.12 2.42 1.09
C SER A 212 24.36 1.08 0.99
N ASN A 213 23.84 0.73 -0.18
CA ASN A 213 22.93 -0.41 -0.39
C ASN A 213 21.70 -0.36 0.54
N ARG A 214 21.15 0.86 0.73
CA ARG A 214 19.98 1.18 1.55
C ARG A 214 19.00 2.09 0.79
N ARG A 215 18.75 1.77 -0.48
CA ARG A 215 17.71 2.43 -1.28
C ARG A 215 16.35 2.22 -0.61
N THR A 216 15.59 3.30 -0.50
CA THR A 216 14.17 3.29 -0.13
C THR A 216 13.38 3.67 -1.36
N LEU A 217 12.49 2.79 -1.82
CA LEU A 217 11.71 3.00 -3.04
C LEU A 217 10.57 3.99 -2.83
N ILE A 218 10.07 4.56 -3.92
CA ILE A 218 8.92 5.47 -3.90
C ILE A 218 7.68 4.71 -4.35
N ASP A 219 6.69 4.67 -3.47
CA ASP A 219 5.32 4.30 -3.78
C ASP A 219 4.55 5.52 -4.29
N ILE A 220 3.87 5.32 -5.43
CA ILE A 220 3.17 6.40 -6.16
C ILE A 220 1.69 6.48 -5.79
N LYS A 221 1.20 5.66 -4.86
CA LYS A 221 -0.14 5.81 -4.30
C LYS A 221 -0.30 7.21 -3.69
N HIS A 222 -1.54 7.71 -3.70
CA HIS A 222 -1.95 9.05 -3.28
C HIS A 222 -1.36 10.23 -4.05
N MET A 223 -0.31 10.08 -4.86
CA MET A 223 0.12 11.15 -5.77
C MET A 223 -0.98 11.47 -6.79
N ASN A 224 -1.18 12.75 -7.09
CA ASN A 224 -1.97 13.14 -8.26
C ASN A 224 -1.24 12.72 -9.55
N ASN A 225 -1.95 12.72 -10.67
CA ASN A 225 -1.40 12.32 -11.96
C ASN A 225 -0.23 13.22 -12.41
N ILE A 226 -0.25 14.51 -12.05
CA ILE A 226 0.83 15.46 -12.37
C ILE A 226 2.13 15.02 -11.71
N SER A 227 2.08 14.69 -10.42
CA SER A 227 3.24 14.25 -9.62
C SER A 227 3.71 12.87 -10.05
N ARG A 228 2.80 11.94 -10.38
CA ARG A 228 3.17 10.62 -10.96
C ARG A 228 3.95 10.77 -12.25
N LYS A 229 3.46 11.59 -13.19
CA LYS A 229 4.17 11.88 -14.45
C LYS A 229 5.51 12.57 -14.25
N ALA A 230 5.58 13.48 -13.28
CA ALA A 230 6.83 14.12 -12.89
C ALA A 230 7.84 13.09 -12.36
N TYR A 231 7.40 12.13 -11.54
CA TYR A 231 8.24 11.03 -11.07
C TYR A 231 8.69 10.11 -12.21
N TYR A 232 7.79 9.70 -13.10
CA TYR A 232 8.14 8.88 -14.27
C TYR A 232 9.22 9.56 -15.12
N ARG A 233 9.06 10.87 -15.35
CA ARG A 233 10.05 11.67 -16.07
C ARG A 233 11.38 11.67 -15.33
N HIS A 234 11.39 11.96 -14.04
CA HIS A 234 12.59 11.96 -13.20
C HIS A 234 13.35 10.65 -13.27
N LEU A 235 12.66 9.51 -13.19
CA LEU A 235 13.29 8.20 -13.35
C LEU A 235 13.91 8.04 -14.74
N SER A 236 13.17 8.36 -15.80
CA SER A 236 13.65 8.21 -17.18
C SER A 236 14.81 9.16 -17.56
N THR A 237 15.00 10.26 -16.82
CA THR A 237 16.06 11.24 -17.10
C THR A 237 17.26 11.10 -16.18
N ASN A 238 17.02 10.90 -14.88
CA ASN A 238 18.07 10.95 -13.85
C ASN A 238 18.51 9.55 -13.41
N TYR A 239 17.66 8.53 -13.61
CA TYR A 239 17.88 7.14 -13.18
C TYR A 239 17.70 6.13 -14.32
N ALA A 240 17.88 6.57 -15.56
CA ALA A 240 17.61 5.76 -16.76
C ALA A 240 18.37 4.41 -16.77
N GLU A 241 19.58 4.40 -16.19
CA GLU A 241 20.47 3.23 -16.15
C GLU A 241 20.22 2.31 -14.94
N GLU A 242 19.37 2.72 -13.99
CA GLU A 242 19.21 2.02 -12.71
C GLU A 242 17.94 1.16 -12.62
N ASN A 243 17.04 1.26 -13.61
CA ASN A 243 15.77 0.54 -13.69
C ASN A 243 15.01 0.49 -12.35
N ILE A 244 14.70 1.66 -11.79
CA ILE A 244 14.02 1.79 -10.51
C ILE A 244 12.54 1.38 -10.67
N PRO A 245 12.05 0.39 -9.87
CA PRO A 245 10.68 -0.07 -10.00
C PRO A 245 9.66 0.93 -9.48
N LEU A 246 8.50 0.98 -10.12
CA LEU A 246 7.32 1.67 -9.62
C LEU A 246 6.54 0.77 -8.64
N ILE A 247 6.15 1.32 -7.50
CA ILE A 247 5.31 0.64 -6.51
C ILE A 247 3.96 1.33 -6.47
N VAL A 248 2.89 0.54 -6.48
CA VAL A 248 1.57 0.93 -5.98
C VAL A 248 1.24 -0.01 -4.83
N SER A 249 1.42 0.45 -3.58
CA SER A 249 1.29 -0.44 -2.41
C SER A 249 -0.15 -0.80 -2.06
N HIS A 250 -1.13 0.01 -2.46
CA HIS A 250 -2.57 -0.20 -2.19
C HIS A 250 -3.44 0.58 -3.19
N GLY A 251 -3.52 0.07 -4.42
CA GLY A 251 -4.23 0.69 -5.54
C GLY A 251 -5.53 -0.01 -5.92
N ALA A 252 -6.33 0.67 -6.74
CA ALA A 252 -7.33 0.06 -7.61
C ALA A 252 -7.22 0.71 -8.99
N LEU A 253 -7.75 0.05 -10.01
CA LEU A 253 -7.78 0.53 -11.39
C LEU A 253 -9.05 1.33 -11.62
N ASN A 254 -8.96 2.37 -12.44
CA ASN A 254 -10.09 3.22 -12.79
C ASN A 254 -10.79 2.81 -14.10
N GLY A 255 -10.19 1.89 -14.87
CA GLY A 255 -10.75 1.34 -16.11
C GLY A 255 -10.69 2.29 -17.30
N LEU A 256 -9.92 3.38 -17.21
CA LEU A 256 -9.71 4.36 -18.26
C LEU A 256 -8.30 4.21 -18.84
N ARG A 257 -8.18 4.41 -20.16
CA ARG A 257 -6.92 4.26 -20.90
C ARG A 257 -5.78 5.11 -20.32
N SER A 258 -6.02 6.41 -20.16
CA SER A 258 -5.07 7.37 -19.61
C SER A 258 -5.78 8.62 -19.10
N HIS A 259 -5.06 9.50 -18.42
CA HIS A 259 -5.62 10.78 -17.98
C HIS A 259 -5.94 11.73 -19.14
N GLU A 260 -5.09 11.77 -20.16
CA GLU A 260 -5.26 12.57 -21.38
C GLU A 260 -6.41 12.06 -22.25
N GLU A 261 -6.58 10.74 -22.30
CA GLU A 261 -7.61 10.05 -23.07
C GLU A 261 -8.43 9.16 -22.13
N PRO A 262 -9.38 9.74 -21.36
CA PRO A 262 -10.16 9.01 -20.36
C PRO A 262 -11.28 8.18 -21.01
N ILE A 263 -10.88 7.20 -21.83
CA ILE A 263 -11.76 6.30 -22.59
C ILE A 263 -11.71 4.92 -21.92
N ASN A 264 -12.87 4.28 -21.77
CA ASN A 264 -12.95 2.89 -21.36
C ASN A 264 -12.88 1.99 -22.61
N ASP A 265 -11.77 1.28 -22.79
CA ASP A 265 -11.58 0.35 -23.90
C ASP A 265 -11.97 -1.09 -23.56
N ASN A 266 -12.12 -1.39 -22.27
CA ASN A 266 -12.45 -2.72 -21.77
C ASN A 266 -13.68 -2.66 -20.86
N TYR A 267 -14.70 -3.42 -21.25
CA TYR A 267 -15.97 -3.55 -20.54
C TYR A 267 -15.80 -3.96 -19.07
N THR A 268 -14.80 -4.78 -18.74
CA THR A 268 -14.51 -5.18 -17.35
C THR A 268 -14.30 -3.97 -16.45
N GLY A 269 -13.58 -2.95 -16.93
CA GLY A 269 -13.27 -1.73 -16.20
C GLY A 269 -14.39 -0.70 -16.16
N SER A 270 -15.50 -0.89 -16.90
CA SER A 270 -16.53 0.16 -17.05
C SER A 270 -17.34 0.43 -15.77
N GLN A 271 -17.16 -0.39 -14.74
CA GLN A 271 -17.84 -0.28 -13.45
C GLN A 271 -16.94 0.27 -12.35
N PHE A 272 -15.64 0.43 -12.63
CA PHE A 272 -14.67 0.85 -11.63
C PHE A 272 -14.89 2.29 -11.19
N LEU A 273 -14.40 2.62 -10.00
CA LEU A 273 -14.39 4.01 -9.54
C LEU A 273 -13.40 4.80 -10.40
N ALA A 274 -13.93 5.65 -11.27
CA ALA A 274 -13.19 6.45 -12.24
C ALA A 274 -12.61 7.74 -11.63
N GLU A 275 -11.94 7.64 -10.48
CA GLU A 275 -11.31 8.76 -9.77
C GLU A 275 -9.78 8.72 -9.89
N GLU A 276 -9.13 9.89 -9.78
CA GLU A 276 -7.67 10.03 -9.94
C GLU A 276 -6.84 9.29 -8.87
N ILE A 277 -7.43 8.99 -7.71
CA ILE A 277 -6.81 8.16 -6.66
C ILE A 277 -6.57 6.70 -7.11
N ASN A 278 -7.22 6.29 -8.20
CA ASN A 278 -7.05 5.01 -8.87
C ASN A 278 -6.23 5.18 -10.16
N PHE A 279 -5.74 4.05 -10.68
CA PHE A 279 -4.73 4.03 -11.73
C PHE A 279 -5.32 3.74 -13.12
N TYR A 280 -4.75 4.39 -14.12
CA TYR A 280 -5.10 4.23 -15.54
C TYR A 280 -4.42 3.00 -16.15
N ASP A 281 -4.95 2.54 -17.29
CA ASP A 281 -4.42 1.37 -17.99
C ASP A 281 -2.97 1.58 -18.48
N ASP A 282 -2.63 2.79 -18.92
CA ASP A 282 -1.26 3.11 -19.34
C ASP A 282 -0.25 3.16 -18.18
N GLU A 283 -0.72 3.28 -16.94
CA GLU A 283 0.12 3.21 -15.75
C GLU A 283 0.40 1.76 -15.35
N ILE A 284 -0.54 0.83 -15.62
CA ILE A 284 -0.28 -0.62 -15.49
C ILE A 284 0.94 -1.00 -16.34
N LEU A 285 1.00 -0.52 -17.58
CA LEU A 285 2.12 -0.78 -18.48
C LEU A 285 3.44 -0.26 -17.92
N LYS A 286 3.47 1.00 -17.44
CA LYS A 286 4.66 1.60 -16.82
C LYS A 286 5.15 0.82 -15.60
N ILE A 287 4.22 0.36 -14.77
CA ILE A 287 4.54 -0.45 -13.59
C ILE A 287 5.21 -1.76 -14.02
N VAL A 288 4.65 -2.47 -15.00
CA VAL A 288 5.25 -3.72 -15.52
C VAL A 288 6.61 -3.47 -16.18
N GLU A 289 6.72 -2.44 -17.02
CA GLU A 289 7.95 -2.08 -17.74
C GLU A 289 9.10 -1.73 -16.78
N SER A 290 8.80 -1.07 -15.66
CA SER A 290 9.79 -0.76 -14.61
C SER A 290 10.21 -1.99 -13.76
N GLY A 291 9.59 -3.16 -13.96
CA GLY A 291 9.73 -4.31 -13.05
C GLY A 291 9.06 -4.09 -11.69
N GLY A 292 8.08 -3.18 -11.65
CA GLY A 292 7.32 -2.75 -10.48
C GLY A 292 6.28 -3.74 -9.98
N ILE A 293 5.48 -3.31 -9.01
CA ILE A 293 4.39 -4.10 -8.43
C ILE A 293 3.15 -3.24 -8.17
N PHE A 294 1.98 -3.79 -8.48
CA PHE A 294 0.67 -3.20 -8.18
C PHE A 294 -0.06 -4.07 -7.16
N CYS A 295 -0.21 -3.57 -5.94
CA CYS A 295 -0.90 -4.26 -4.87
C CYS A 295 -2.34 -3.76 -4.77
N PHE A 296 -3.32 -4.67 -4.87
CA PHE A 296 -4.73 -4.30 -4.83
C PHE A 296 -5.22 -4.05 -3.40
N GLN A 297 -5.90 -2.91 -3.21
CA GLN A 297 -6.57 -2.57 -1.96
C GLN A 297 -7.89 -3.29 -1.75
N LEU A 298 -8.32 -3.41 -0.49
CA LEU A 298 -9.55 -4.13 -0.11
C LEU A 298 -10.70 -3.20 0.32
N ASP A 299 -10.65 -1.92 -0.06
CA ASP A 299 -11.79 -0.99 0.10
C ASP A 299 -12.79 -1.12 -1.05
N GLU A 300 -14.01 -1.60 -0.77
CA GLU A 300 -15.05 -1.78 -1.78
C GLU A 300 -15.37 -0.49 -2.54
N ARG A 301 -15.24 0.67 -1.88
CA ARG A 301 -15.55 1.99 -2.47
C ARG A 301 -14.53 2.38 -3.53
N ARG A 302 -13.34 1.78 -3.50
CA ARG A 302 -12.26 2.06 -4.45
C ARG A 302 -12.26 1.13 -5.64
N LEU A 303 -12.73 -0.10 -5.46
CA LEU A 303 -12.71 -1.12 -6.51
C LEU A 303 -13.85 -0.91 -7.52
N ILE A 304 -14.96 -0.30 -7.10
CA ILE A 304 -16.15 -0.11 -7.95
C ILE A 304 -16.87 1.18 -7.57
N ASP A 305 -17.46 1.86 -8.55
CA ASP A 305 -18.18 3.13 -8.34
C ASP A 305 -19.45 2.94 -7.48
N SER A 306 -20.17 1.84 -7.71
CA SER A 306 -21.46 1.55 -7.06
C SER A 306 -21.49 0.19 -6.36
N PRO A 307 -20.80 0.02 -5.21
CA PRO A 307 -20.71 -1.26 -4.50
C PRO A 307 -22.07 -1.77 -4.01
N LYS A 308 -23.04 -0.89 -3.82
CA LYS A 308 -24.42 -1.25 -3.44
C LYS A 308 -25.14 -2.10 -4.50
N ASN A 309 -24.67 -2.10 -5.75
CA ASN A 309 -25.25 -2.86 -6.85
C ASN A 309 -24.77 -4.32 -6.90
N ILE A 310 -23.84 -4.72 -6.02
CA ILE A 310 -23.40 -6.11 -5.90
C ILE A 310 -24.58 -6.96 -5.44
N LYS A 311 -24.77 -8.10 -6.11
CA LYS A 311 -25.82 -9.07 -5.76
C LYS A 311 -25.69 -9.48 -4.30
N LYS A 312 -26.76 -9.31 -3.52
CA LYS A 312 -26.81 -9.79 -2.14
C LYS A 312 -26.87 -11.31 -2.11
N GLY A 313 -26.00 -11.93 -1.32
CA GLY A 313 -26.06 -13.37 -1.04
C GLY A 313 -26.94 -13.63 0.19
N LEU A 314 -27.83 -14.62 0.11
CA LEU A 314 -28.67 -15.04 1.25
C LEU A 314 -27.92 -15.95 2.25
N THR A 315 -26.74 -16.45 1.86
CA THR A 315 -25.85 -17.26 2.70
C THR A 315 -24.49 -16.58 2.81
N LYS A 316 -23.74 -16.86 3.91
CA LYS A 316 -22.36 -16.35 4.10
C LYS A 316 -21.47 -16.70 2.90
N HIS A 317 -21.58 -17.93 2.41
CA HIS A 317 -20.82 -18.38 1.24
C HIS A 317 -21.16 -17.57 -0.01
N LYS A 318 -22.44 -17.40 -0.34
CA LYS A 318 -22.84 -16.65 -1.55
C LYS A 318 -22.49 -15.18 -1.44
N MET A 319 -22.57 -14.61 -0.24
CA MET A 319 -22.14 -13.24 0.04
C MET A 319 -20.65 -13.07 -0.23
N LYS A 320 -19.78 -13.89 0.39
CA LYS A 320 -18.34 -13.84 0.17
C LYS A 320 -17.94 -14.07 -1.30
N PHE A 321 -18.59 -15.02 -1.97
CA PHE A 321 -18.38 -15.24 -3.41
C PHE A 321 -18.73 -13.99 -4.24
N ASN A 322 -19.88 -13.36 -3.99
CA ASN A 322 -20.27 -12.16 -4.73
C ASN A 322 -19.39 -10.94 -4.39
N GLN A 323 -18.87 -10.85 -3.17
CA GLN A 323 -18.04 -9.74 -2.70
C GLN A 323 -16.60 -9.83 -3.22
N SER A 324 -16.00 -11.02 -3.20
CA SER A 324 -14.69 -11.28 -3.83
C SER A 324 -14.68 -11.00 -5.34
N GLN A 325 -15.84 -10.98 -6.00
CA GLN A 325 -15.95 -10.61 -7.40
C GLN A 325 -15.47 -9.17 -7.68
N LEU A 326 -15.56 -8.25 -6.71
CA LEU A 326 -15.05 -6.88 -6.87
C LEU A 326 -13.55 -6.86 -7.13
N LEU A 327 -12.79 -7.55 -6.30
CA LEU A 327 -11.35 -7.68 -6.46
C LEU A 327 -11.02 -8.52 -7.69
N TRP A 328 -11.76 -9.59 -7.95
CA TRP A 328 -11.56 -10.40 -9.15
C TRP A 328 -11.65 -9.57 -10.44
N LYS A 329 -12.61 -8.65 -10.54
CA LYS A 329 -12.77 -7.83 -11.74
C LYS A 329 -11.56 -6.92 -11.99
N GLN A 330 -10.96 -6.40 -10.92
CA GLN A 330 -9.74 -5.60 -10.97
C GLN A 330 -8.55 -6.44 -11.46
N ILE A 331 -8.39 -7.66 -10.95
CA ILE A 331 -7.39 -8.64 -11.39
C ILE A 331 -7.60 -9.02 -12.86
N GLN A 332 -8.85 -9.34 -13.25
CA GLN A 332 -9.22 -9.68 -14.62
C GLN A 332 -8.85 -8.55 -15.59
N HIS A 333 -9.22 -7.31 -15.27
CA HIS A 333 -8.90 -6.16 -16.11
C HIS A 333 -7.38 -5.98 -16.25
N PHE A 334 -6.62 -6.09 -15.17
CA PHE A 334 -5.15 -5.97 -15.19
C PHE A 334 -4.52 -6.96 -16.19
N VAL A 335 -4.91 -8.24 -16.13
CA VAL A 335 -4.35 -9.26 -17.03
C VAL A 335 -4.81 -9.10 -18.48
N GLU A 336 -6.03 -8.63 -18.71
CA GLU A 336 -6.56 -8.36 -20.05
C GLU A 336 -5.84 -7.19 -20.73
N ILE A 337 -5.52 -6.13 -19.99
CA ILE A 337 -4.72 -5.00 -20.48
C ILE A 337 -3.34 -5.48 -20.90
N LEU A 338 -2.66 -6.26 -20.06
CA LEU A 338 -1.33 -6.78 -20.38
C LEU A 338 -1.35 -7.76 -21.56
N ASP A 339 -2.30 -8.69 -21.61
CA ASP A 339 -2.41 -9.66 -22.71
C ASP A 339 -2.64 -8.97 -24.06
N THR A 340 -3.53 -7.97 -24.09
CA THR A 340 -3.84 -7.18 -25.29
C THR A 340 -2.62 -6.41 -25.78
N ASN A 341 -1.77 -5.93 -24.85
CA ASN A 341 -0.51 -5.26 -25.17
C ASN A 341 0.67 -6.22 -25.43
N GLY A 342 0.42 -7.53 -25.51
CA GLY A 342 1.41 -8.52 -25.97
C GLY A 342 2.28 -9.16 -24.90
N TYR A 343 2.03 -8.90 -23.62
CA TYR A 343 2.78 -9.49 -22.51
C TYR A 343 2.43 -10.97 -22.32
N SER A 344 3.43 -11.79 -21.97
CA SER A 344 3.28 -13.25 -21.71
C SER A 344 3.41 -13.62 -20.22
N ASN A 345 3.62 -12.62 -19.36
CA ASN A 345 3.82 -12.74 -17.91
C ASN A 345 2.78 -11.91 -17.15
N VAL A 346 1.53 -11.90 -17.64
CA VAL A 346 0.45 -11.00 -17.17
C VAL A 346 0.12 -11.12 -15.68
N TRP A 347 0.54 -12.21 -15.03
CA TRP A 347 0.27 -12.51 -13.62
C TRP A 347 1.38 -12.07 -12.64
N ASP A 348 2.47 -11.46 -13.12
CA ASP A 348 3.73 -11.35 -12.37
C ASP A 348 3.95 -10.02 -11.64
N ASN A 349 3.06 -9.03 -11.78
CA ASN A 349 3.29 -7.70 -11.21
C ASN A 349 2.16 -7.26 -10.28
N MET A 350 1.46 -8.23 -9.68
CA MET A 350 0.33 -7.98 -8.79
C MET A 350 0.59 -8.48 -7.37
N GLY A 351 0.05 -7.78 -6.37
CA GLY A 351 0.07 -8.15 -4.96
C GLY A 351 -1.27 -7.85 -4.26
N ILE A 352 -1.34 -8.12 -2.95
CA ILE A 352 -2.41 -7.62 -2.08
C ILE A 352 -1.84 -6.53 -1.18
N GLY A 353 -2.53 -5.40 -1.12
CA GLY A 353 -2.18 -4.26 -0.29
C GLY A 353 -3.42 -3.75 0.41
N SER A 354 -3.86 -4.44 1.46
CA SER A 354 -5.25 -4.37 1.94
C SER A 354 -5.72 -2.99 2.38
N ASP A 355 -4.80 -2.13 2.83
CA ASP A 355 -5.10 -0.85 3.48
C ASP A 355 -5.95 -1.04 4.76
N PHE A 356 -5.85 -2.24 5.37
CA PHE A 356 -6.51 -2.55 6.64
C PHE A 356 -5.94 -1.70 7.77
N ASP A 357 -6.81 -1.37 8.74
CA ASP A 357 -6.57 -0.37 9.80
C ASP A 357 -6.42 1.08 9.29
N GLY A 358 -6.51 1.31 7.97
CA GLY A 358 -6.72 2.61 7.35
C GLY A 358 -8.20 3.06 7.38
N VAL A 359 -8.51 4.16 6.70
CA VAL A 359 -9.90 4.70 6.60
C VAL A 359 -10.69 3.95 5.51
N VAL A 360 -10.78 2.63 5.63
CA VAL A 360 -11.33 1.74 4.60
C VAL A 360 -12.75 1.27 4.88
N ASN A 361 -13.42 0.79 3.83
CA ASN A 361 -14.64 0.00 3.93
C ASN A 361 -14.39 -1.38 3.33
N PRO A 362 -14.02 -2.38 4.15
CA PRO A 362 -13.60 -3.67 3.65
C PRO A 362 -14.71 -4.40 2.89
N LEU A 363 -14.32 -5.31 1.99
CA LEU A 363 -15.25 -6.21 1.30
C LEU A 363 -16.11 -6.97 2.33
N ASN A 364 -17.42 -7.04 2.10
CA ASN A 364 -18.30 -7.65 3.09
C ASN A 364 -18.00 -9.16 3.27
N GLY A 365 -17.65 -9.55 4.50
CA GLY A 365 -17.20 -10.91 4.86
C GLY A 365 -15.69 -11.14 4.77
N PHE A 366 -14.91 -10.12 4.41
CA PHE A 366 -13.44 -10.12 4.45
C PHE A 366 -13.00 -8.86 5.21
N TRP A 367 -13.20 -8.88 6.52
CA TRP A 367 -13.09 -7.67 7.34
C TRP A 367 -11.72 -7.50 7.96
N THR A 368 -10.97 -8.59 8.10
CA THR A 368 -9.68 -8.64 8.78
C THR A 368 -8.71 -9.55 8.03
N GLY A 369 -7.47 -9.62 8.51
CA GLY A 369 -6.48 -10.56 8.00
C GLY A 369 -6.87 -12.03 8.15
N GLU A 370 -7.79 -12.37 9.07
CA GLU A 370 -8.24 -13.76 9.29
C GLU A 370 -8.86 -14.38 8.03
N GLU A 371 -9.47 -13.57 7.16
CA GLU A 371 -10.21 -14.08 6.01
C GLU A 371 -9.41 -14.22 4.71
N TYR A 372 -8.10 -13.96 4.71
CA TYR A 372 -7.27 -14.01 3.49
C TYR A 372 -7.27 -15.37 2.80
N GLU A 373 -7.21 -16.48 3.54
CA GLU A 373 -7.29 -17.83 2.97
C GLU A 373 -8.61 -18.00 2.20
N SER A 374 -9.74 -17.69 2.85
CA SER A 374 -11.05 -17.79 2.20
C SER A 374 -11.18 -16.85 0.99
N LEU A 375 -10.55 -15.67 1.04
CA LEU A 375 -10.54 -14.74 -0.10
C LEU A 375 -9.78 -15.36 -1.29
N ALA A 376 -8.61 -15.95 -1.05
CA ALA A 376 -7.82 -16.62 -2.07
C ALA A 376 -8.58 -17.81 -2.70
N GLU A 377 -9.32 -18.58 -1.90
CA GLU A 377 -10.19 -19.67 -2.41
C GLU A 377 -11.25 -19.15 -3.37
N TYR A 378 -11.98 -18.09 -2.98
CA TYR A 378 -13.02 -17.52 -3.85
C TYR A 378 -12.44 -16.89 -5.12
N LEU A 379 -11.29 -16.22 -5.03
CA LEU A 379 -10.60 -15.69 -6.21
C LEU A 379 -10.10 -16.82 -7.12
N THR A 380 -9.68 -17.95 -6.56
CA THR A 380 -9.31 -19.14 -7.34
C THR A 380 -10.52 -19.69 -8.09
N GLN A 381 -11.70 -19.67 -7.46
CA GLN A 381 -12.94 -20.06 -8.13
C GLN A 381 -13.29 -19.09 -9.28
N HIS A 382 -13.24 -17.77 -9.06
CA HIS A 382 -13.50 -16.79 -10.12
C HIS A 382 -12.48 -16.91 -11.27
N ALA A 383 -11.21 -17.15 -10.96
CA ALA A 383 -10.16 -17.39 -11.96
C ALA A 383 -10.44 -18.65 -12.78
N SER A 384 -10.86 -19.73 -12.13
CA SER A 384 -11.27 -20.96 -12.80
C SER A 384 -12.49 -20.74 -13.70
N ASP A 385 -13.52 -20.04 -13.22
CA ASP A 385 -14.72 -19.74 -13.98
C ASP A 385 -14.38 -18.91 -15.22
N TYR A 386 -13.53 -17.88 -15.09
CA TYR A 386 -13.10 -17.06 -16.20
C TYR A 386 -12.26 -17.85 -17.21
N LEU A 387 -11.17 -18.48 -16.78
CA LEU A 387 -10.20 -19.15 -17.66
C LEU A 387 -10.79 -20.33 -18.45
N ASN A 388 -11.86 -20.94 -17.94
CA ASN A 388 -12.59 -22.02 -18.62
C ASN A 388 -13.81 -21.53 -19.41
N SER A 389 -14.12 -20.23 -19.38
CA SER A 389 -15.27 -19.67 -20.11
C SER A 389 -14.92 -19.29 -21.54
N ASP A 390 -15.94 -19.28 -22.41
CA ASP A 390 -15.85 -18.72 -23.76
C ASP A 390 -15.60 -17.19 -23.76
N LEU A 391 -15.77 -16.53 -22.61
CA LEU A 391 -15.49 -15.11 -22.42
C LEU A 391 -14.01 -14.83 -22.13
N CYS A 392 -13.19 -15.85 -21.89
CA CYS A 392 -11.75 -15.66 -21.71
C CYS A 392 -11.09 -15.28 -23.04
N ASN A 393 -10.65 -14.03 -23.12
CA ASN A 393 -9.92 -13.49 -24.27
C ASN A 393 -8.40 -13.58 -24.13
N LEU A 394 -7.88 -14.09 -22.99
CA LEU A 394 -6.43 -14.26 -22.82
C LEU A 394 -5.85 -15.23 -23.85
N LYS A 395 -4.65 -14.93 -24.33
CA LYS A 395 -3.85 -15.85 -25.17
C LYS A 395 -3.51 -17.11 -24.38
N GLU A 396 -3.36 -18.23 -25.09
CA GLU A 396 -3.11 -19.55 -24.49
C GLU A 396 -1.92 -19.56 -23.52
N VAL A 397 -0.83 -18.86 -23.86
CA VAL A 397 0.37 -18.74 -23.00
C VAL A 397 0.08 -18.11 -21.63
N ASN A 398 -0.94 -17.27 -21.53
CA ASN A 398 -1.33 -16.56 -20.32
C ASN A 398 -2.41 -17.31 -19.51
N ARG A 399 -2.96 -18.41 -20.04
CA ARG A 399 -3.95 -19.27 -19.36
C ARG A 399 -3.26 -20.29 -18.45
N ILE A 400 -2.74 -19.81 -17.32
CA ILE A 400 -2.11 -20.67 -16.31
C ILE A 400 -3.14 -21.27 -15.35
N ALA A 401 -2.72 -22.25 -14.53
CA ALA A 401 -3.60 -22.83 -13.50
C ALA A 401 -4.16 -21.74 -12.55
N PRO A 402 -5.47 -21.71 -12.26
CA PRO A 402 -6.10 -20.70 -11.39
C PRO A 402 -5.41 -20.55 -10.02
N SER A 403 -5.09 -21.66 -9.35
CA SER A 403 -4.39 -21.64 -8.06
C SER A 403 -3.00 -21.02 -8.14
N LYS A 404 -2.28 -21.24 -9.25
CA LYS A 404 -0.96 -20.63 -9.50
C LYS A 404 -1.08 -19.12 -9.76
N ALA A 405 -2.13 -18.68 -10.45
CA ALA A 405 -2.39 -17.26 -10.66
C ALA A 405 -2.67 -16.54 -9.33
N ILE A 406 -3.49 -17.12 -8.46
CA ILE A 406 -3.81 -16.51 -7.16
C ILE A 406 -2.63 -16.59 -6.18
N ASP A 407 -1.86 -17.68 -6.17
CA ASP A 407 -0.62 -17.76 -5.36
C ASP A 407 0.39 -16.65 -5.71
N LYS A 408 0.51 -16.32 -7.00
CA LYS A 408 1.35 -15.20 -7.45
C LYS A 408 0.93 -13.89 -6.79
N ILE A 409 -0.37 -13.60 -6.78
CA ILE A 409 -0.94 -12.37 -6.24
C ILE A 409 -0.83 -12.31 -4.71
N PHE A 410 -1.11 -13.42 -4.02
CA PHE A 410 -1.10 -13.44 -2.55
C PHE A 410 0.31 -13.55 -1.95
N ARG A 411 1.29 -14.08 -2.70
CA ARG A 411 2.56 -14.49 -2.10
C ARG A 411 3.77 -14.29 -3.01
N SER A 412 3.85 -15.05 -4.11
CA SER A 412 5.14 -15.23 -4.78
C SER A 412 5.62 -14.00 -5.57
N ASN A 413 4.73 -13.10 -6.00
CA ASN A 413 5.13 -11.83 -6.63
C ASN A 413 5.76 -10.87 -5.62
N ALA A 414 5.12 -10.64 -4.46
CA ALA A 414 5.64 -9.75 -3.43
C ALA A 414 7.00 -10.24 -2.89
N LEU A 415 7.13 -11.54 -2.63
CA LEU A 415 8.41 -12.12 -2.22
C LEU A 415 9.49 -11.98 -3.31
N ARG A 416 9.15 -12.18 -4.59
CA ARG A 416 10.10 -11.94 -5.69
C ARG A 416 10.48 -10.46 -5.79
N PHE A 417 9.53 -9.55 -5.62
CA PHE A 417 9.77 -8.12 -5.64
C PHE A 417 10.72 -7.69 -4.51
N MET A 418 10.47 -8.17 -3.28
CA MET A 418 11.38 -7.96 -2.15
C MET A 418 12.75 -8.59 -2.38
N LYS A 419 12.84 -9.78 -2.99
CA LYS A 419 14.13 -10.41 -3.31
C LYS A 419 15.02 -9.54 -4.19
N LEU A 420 14.42 -8.85 -5.16
CA LEU A 420 15.13 -8.02 -6.11
C LEU A 420 15.48 -6.65 -5.54
N ASN A 421 14.66 -6.12 -4.63
CA ASN A 421 14.71 -4.71 -4.25
C ASN A 421 14.95 -4.44 -2.76
N PHE A 422 14.73 -5.41 -1.88
CA PHE A 422 14.89 -5.28 -0.43
C PHE A 422 16.15 -5.99 0.06
N SER A 423 17.30 -5.61 -0.48
CA SER A 423 18.59 -6.11 0.01
C SER A 423 19.13 -5.16 1.08
N THR A 424 19.57 -5.70 2.22
CA THR A 424 20.47 -4.96 3.12
C THR A 424 21.84 -5.58 3.15
N ALA A 425 22.82 -4.70 3.28
CA ALA A 425 24.23 -5.01 3.30
C ALA A 425 24.60 -5.83 4.54
N ASP A 426 24.58 -7.15 4.42
CA ASP A 426 25.36 -8.03 5.30
C ASP A 426 26.17 -9.08 4.52
N LYS A 427 26.61 -8.72 3.30
CA LYS A 427 27.63 -9.50 2.57
C LYS A 427 29.03 -9.42 3.16
N LYS A 428 29.27 -8.67 4.25
CA LYS A 428 30.62 -8.45 4.81
C LYS A 428 30.86 -8.98 6.22
N ARG A 429 29.91 -9.68 6.86
CA ARG A 429 30.12 -10.20 8.23
C ARG A 429 29.95 -11.70 8.44
N PHE A 430 29.54 -12.47 7.43
CA PHE A 430 29.34 -13.91 7.57
C PHE A 430 30.24 -14.82 6.70
N ASP A 431 31.06 -14.27 5.81
CA ASP A 431 31.90 -15.07 4.89
C ASP A 431 33.35 -15.35 5.36
N GLU A 432 33.73 -14.98 6.59
CA GLU A 432 35.12 -15.23 7.10
C GLU A 432 35.23 -16.21 8.27
N THR A 433 34.20 -16.99 8.61
CA THR A 433 34.30 -17.98 9.72
C THR A 433 33.88 -19.41 9.40
N LEU A 434 33.79 -19.78 8.13
CA LEU A 434 33.54 -21.17 7.72
C LEU A 434 34.53 -21.65 6.65
N LEU A 435 35.82 -21.37 6.88
CA LEU A 435 36.95 -22.06 6.25
C LEU A 435 38.11 -22.17 7.24
N VAL A 436 37.97 -23.06 8.23
CA VAL A 436 39.06 -23.90 8.80
C VAL A 436 38.46 -25.23 9.19
#